data_AF-A0A534PB25-F1
#
_entry.id   AF-A0A534PB25-F1
#
_cell.length_a   1.000
_cell.length_b   1.000
_cell.length_c   1.000
_cell.angle_alpha   90.00
_cell.angle_beta   90.00
_cell.angle_gamma   90.00
#
_symmetry.space_group_name_H-M   'P 1'
#
loop_
_entity.id
_entity.type
_entity.pdbx_description
1 polymer ?
#
loop_
_entity_poly.entity_id
_entity_poly.type
_entity_poly.pdbx_seq_one_letter_code
_entity_poly.pdbx_strand_id
1 'polypeptide(L)'
;MNGGIDCNGARSGRLCDGSPLKLRPDTEGLDTDVAPLVGASLELMTPRLFDALLRPRLFAHGDAALSFGFERNLAHEGTPGPFQAPEPRIIDNDVVEVTVLGQGSRAKAQVRRLVLSGGAGVAFSFDLFGRRLRIKPSVEYLREEVELIASLRRAVKQQPRVTPGTLDGYRFVALTAD
;
A
#
# COMPACT_ATOMS: atom_id res chain seq x y z
N MET A 1 -40.68 3.68 -2.04
CA MET A 1 -40.39 5.11 -2.34
C MET A 1 -39.29 5.12 -3.40
N ASN A 2 -39.65 5.40 -4.65
CA ASN A 2 -38.71 5.43 -5.78
C ASN A 2 -37.97 6.78 -5.77
N GLY A 3 -36.81 6.82 -5.11
CA GLY A 3 -35.87 7.93 -5.26
C GLY A 3 -35.20 7.82 -6.62
N GLY A 4 -35.75 8.48 -7.64
CA GLY A 4 -35.15 8.55 -8.96
C GLY A 4 -33.83 9.32 -8.90
N ILE A 5 -32.77 8.75 -9.48
CA ILE A 5 -31.48 9.42 -9.66
C ILE A 5 -31.69 10.59 -10.63
N ASP A 6 -31.54 11.84 -10.16
CA ASP A 6 -31.64 13.03 -11.01
C ASP A 6 -30.34 13.24 -11.79
N CYS A 7 -30.40 13.06 -13.11
CA CYS A 7 -29.29 13.20 -14.03
C CYS A 7 -29.38 14.47 -14.91
N ASN A 8 -30.18 15.46 -14.55
CA ASN A 8 -30.38 16.67 -15.38
C ASN A 8 -29.09 17.44 -15.71
N GLY A 9 -28.05 17.32 -14.86
CA GLY A 9 -26.74 17.92 -15.08
C GLY A 9 -25.70 17.03 -15.80
N ALA A 10 -26.03 15.77 -16.10
CA ALA A 10 -25.07 14.81 -16.61
C ALA A 10 -24.55 15.12 -18.02
N ARG A 11 -25.39 15.75 -18.87
CA ARG A 11 -24.99 16.26 -20.18
C ARG A 11 -24.02 17.46 -20.10
N SER A 12 -24.03 18.20 -18.99
CA SER A 12 -23.13 19.33 -18.72
C SER A 12 -21.94 18.94 -17.84
N GLY A 13 -21.71 17.65 -17.60
CA GLY A 13 -20.58 17.15 -16.79
C GLY A 13 -20.79 17.15 -15.28
N ARG A 14 -22.00 17.46 -14.80
CA ARG A 14 -22.38 17.36 -13.38
C ARG A 14 -22.86 15.95 -13.07
N LEU A 15 -22.35 15.35 -11.99
CA LEU A 15 -22.73 13.99 -11.57
C LEU A 15 -24.23 13.92 -11.25
N CYS A 16 -24.86 12.74 -11.41
CA CYS A 16 -26.24 12.57 -11.01
C CYS A 16 -26.37 12.58 -9.47
N ASP A 17 -27.40 13.25 -8.95
CA ASP A 17 -27.67 13.28 -7.51
C ASP A 17 -28.11 11.88 -7.03
N GLY A 18 -27.46 11.37 -5.97
CA GLY A 18 -27.66 10.01 -5.46
C GLY A 18 -26.67 8.95 -5.98
N SER A 19 -25.61 9.34 -6.69
CA SER A 19 -24.49 8.43 -7.01
C SER A 19 -23.86 7.90 -5.71
N PRO A 20 -23.94 6.58 -5.42
CA PRO A 20 -23.72 6.05 -4.07
C PRO A 20 -22.25 5.95 -3.66
N LEU A 21 -21.29 6.18 -4.56
CA LEU A 21 -19.89 5.80 -4.32
C LEU A 21 -18.94 6.96 -4.05
N LYS A 22 -18.05 6.75 -3.08
CA LYS A 22 -16.92 7.61 -2.74
C LYS A 22 -15.86 7.50 -3.85
N LEU A 23 -15.30 8.63 -4.33
CA LEU A 23 -14.20 8.64 -5.31
C LEU A 23 -12.83 8.38 -4.68
N ARG A 24 -12.77 8.11 -3.39
CA ARG A 24 -11.51 7.95 -2.67
C ARG A 24 -11.33 6.47 -2.39
N PRO A 25 -10.11 5.93 -2.56
CA PRO A 25 -9.80 4.59 -2.10
C PRO A 25 -10.20 4.41 -0.64
N ASP A 26 -10.53 3.18 -0.26
CA ASP A 26 -10.72 2.86 1.15
C ASP A 26 -9.50 3.32 1.96
N THR A 27 -9.78 3.98 3.08
CA THR A 27 -8.77 4.68 3.87
C THR A 27 -7.95 3.75 4.74
N GLU A 28 -8.36 2.50 4.89
CA GLU A 28 -7.79 1.55 5.85
C GLU A 28 -7.82 0.12 5.31
N GLY A 29 -6.73 -0.59 5.54
CA GLY A 29 -6.62 -2.04 5.39
C GLY A 29 -5.64 -2.55 6.44
N LEU A 30 -5.90 -3.75 6.98
CA LEU A 30 -5.02 -4.39 7.95
C LEU A 30 -3.85 -5.04 7.20
N ASP A 31 -2.65 -4.47 7.35
CA ASP A 31 -1.38 -5.09 6.95
C ASP A 31 -0.58 -5.42 8.22
N THR A 32 -0.40 -6.70 8.51
CA THR A 32 0.33 -7.20 9.69
C THR A 32 1.48 -8.11 9.27
N ASP A 33 2.23 -7.72 8.25
CA ASP A 33 3.14 -8.66 7.60
C ASP A 33 4.64 -8.37 7.75
N VAL A 34 5.42 -9.45 7.74
CA VAL A 34 6.86 -9.49 8.02
C VAL A 34 7.60 -9.82 6.72
N ALA A 35 8.48 -8.94 6.25
CA ALA A 35 9.34 -9.24 5.11
C ALA A 35 10.60 -9.99 5.56
N PRO A 36 10.84 -11.23 5.08
CA PRO A 36 12.11 -11.88 5.31
C PRO A 36 13.22 -11.13 4.56
N LEU A 37 14.34 -10.92 5.28
CA LEU A 37 15.52 -10.23 4.79
C LEU A 37 16.70 -11.21 4.83
N VAL A 38 17.48 -11.26 3.76
CA VAL A 38 18.79 -11.94 3.76
C VAL A 38 19.84 -10.92 3.37
N GLY A 39 20.86 -10.75 4.21
CA GLY A 39 21.86 -9.71 4.02
C GLY A 39 23.21 -10.08 4.58
N ALA A 40 24.15 -9.17 4.33
CA ALA A 40 25.48 -9.20 4.91
C ALA A 40 25.69 -7.92 5.73
N SER A 41 26.41 -8.07 6.83
CA SER A 41 26.82 -6.96 7.69
C SER A 41 28.34 -6.94 7.82
N LEU A 42 28.89 -5.74 7.80
CA LEU A 42 30.30 -5.50 8.10
C LEU A 42 30.38 -4.58 9.31
N GLU A 43 31.00 -5.07 10.38
CA GLU A 43 31.17 -4.34 11.63
C GLU A 43 32.66 -4.13 11.91
N LEU A 44 33.03 -2.88 12.16
CA LEU A 44 34.36 -2.48 12.59
C LEU A 44 34.30 -2.01 14.04
N MET A 45 35.30 -2.38 14.82
CA MET A 45 35.37 -2.06 16.24
C MET A 45 36.72 -1.51 16.63
N THR A 46 36.71 -0.52 17.51
CA THR A 46 37.95 -0.07 18.12
C THR A 46 38.47 -1.12 19.11
N PRO A 47 39.77 -1.09 19.41
CA PRO A 47 40.28 -1.64 20.66
C PRO A 47 39.51 -1.08 21.87
N ARG A 48 39.74 -1.68 23.05
CA ARG A 48 39.14 -1.16 24.29
C ARG A 48 39.58 0.29 24.49
N LEU A 49 38.61 1.17 24.75
CA LEU A 49 38.89 2.58 24.99
C LEU A 49 39.66 2.78 26.30
N PHE A 50 39.31 1.98 27.31
CA PHE A 50 39.96 1.95 28.61
C PHE A 50 39.68 0.61 29.30
N ASP A 51 40.62 0.14 30.12
CA ASP A 51 40.50 -1.10 30.89
C ASP A 51 39.78 -0.83 32.22
N ALA A 52 38.51 -0.41 32.13
CA ALA A 52 37.62 -0.19 33.27
C ALA A 52 36.50 -1.24 33.34
N LEU A 53 35.65 -1.13 34.37
CA LEU A 53 34.37 -1.86 34.44
C LEU A 53 33.62 -1.66 33.10
N LEU A 54 33.07 -2.74 32.54
CA LEU A 54 32.34 -2.76 31.26
C LEU A 54 33.18 -2.65 29.97
N ARG A 55 34.52 -2.49 30.01
CA ARG A 55 35.46 -2.59 28.85
C ARG A 55 34.91 -2.01 27.52
N PRO A 56 34.58 -0.71 27.46
CA PRO A 56 33.86 -0.15 26.32
C PRO A 56 34.71 -0.13 25.05
N ARG A 57 34.03 -0.31 23.91
CA ARG A 57 34.58 -0.20 22.56
C ARG A 57 33.63 0.62 21.70
N LEU A 58 34.14 1.42 20.77
CA LEU A 58 33.30 2.00 19.73
C LEU A 58 33.13 0.99 18.61
N PHE A 59 31.99 1.07 17.93
CA PHE A 59 31.76 0.32 16.71
C PHE A 59 31.03 1.15 15.67
N ALA A 60 31.28 0.80 14.42
CA ALA A 60 30.53 1.25 13.27
C ALA A 60 30.26 0.04 12.39
N HIS A 61 29.07 -0.02 11.80
CA HIS A 61 28.69 -1.10 10.92
C HIS A 61 27.86 -0.60 9.76
N GLY A 62 27.86 -1.38 8.68
CA GLY A 62 27.01 -1.17 7.52
C GLY A 62 26.45 -2.51 7.07
N ASP A 63 25.16 -2.51 6.73
CA ASP A 63 24.45 -3.68 6.28
C ASP A 63 23.82 -3.44 4.91
N ALA A 64 23.81 -4.50 4.12
CA ALA A 64 23.05 -4.58 2.89
C ALA A 64 22.22 -5.85 2.93
N ALA A 65 20.90 -5.71 2.79
CA ALA A 65 19.97 -6.82 2.79
C ALA A 65 19.09 -6.80 1.55
N LEU A 66 18.79 -8.00 1.06
CA LEU A 66 17.77 -8.22 0.06
C LEU A 66 16.46 -8.58 0.77
N SER A 67 15.42 -7.77 0.52
CA SER A 67 14.06 -8.07 0.94
C SER A 67 13.42 -9.04 -0.05
N PHE A 68 12.84 -10.10 0.47
CA PHE A 68 11.97 -10.99 -0.30
C PHE A 68 10.53 -10.63 0.04
N GLY A 69 10.15 -9.41 -0.35
CA GLY A 69 8.78 -8.90 -0.20
C GLY A 69 7.90 -9.32 -1.37
N PHE A 70 6.71 -9.84 -1.07
CA PHE A 70 5.64 -10.00 -2.05
C PHE A 70 4.90 -8.67 -2.25
N GLU A 71 4.22 -8.48 -3.38
CA GLU A 71 3.29 -7.36 -3.58
C GLU A 71 2.24 -7.36 -2.45
N ARG A 72 2.09 -6.23 -1.76
CA ARG A 72 1.17 -6.09 -0.63
C ARG A 72 -0.07 -5.32 -1.06
N ASN A 73 -1.26 -5.79 -0.71
CA ASN A 73 -2.48 -5.01 -0.91
C ASN A 73 -2.72 -4.17 0.36
N LEU A 74 -2.54 -2.85 0.27
CA LEU A 74 -2.72 -1.95 1.39
C LEU A 74 -4.19 -1.62 1.66
N ALA A 75 -4.93 -1.36 0.59
CA ALA A 75 -6.36 -1.05 0.65
C ALA A 75 -7.01 -1.45 -0.67
N HIS A 76 -8.21 -2.02 -0.62
CA HIS A 76 -8.96 -2.35 -1.82
C HIS A 76 -10.46 -2.29 -1.58
N GLU A 77 -11.16 -1.78 -2.58
CA GLU A 77 -12.62 -1.79 -2.65
C GLU A 77 -13.01 -2.34 -4.03
N GLY A 78 -13.80 -3.42 -4.07
CA GLY A 78 -14.15 -4.08 -5.33
C GLY A 78 -12.95 -4.68 -6.08
N THR A 79 -13.11 -4.86 -7.39
CA THR A 79 -12.10 -5.50 -8.26
C THR A 79 -11.87 -4.62 -9.48
N PRO A 80 -10.99 -3.60 -9.38
CA PRO A 80 -10.71 -2.71 -10.51
C PRO A 80 -10.13 -3.52 -11.67
N GLY A 81 -10.76 -3.39 -12.85
CA GLY A 81 -10.44 -4.16 -14.04
C GLY A 81 -11.04 -3.52 -15.30
N PRO A 82 -10.96 -4.16 -16.48
CA PRO A 82 -11.68 -3.71 -17.66
C PRO A 82 -13.18 -3.58 -17.34
N PHE A 83 -13.79 -2.44 -17.72
CA PHE A 83 -15.22 -2.25 -17.50
C PHE A 83 -16.00 -3.26 -18.34
N GLN A 84 -16.94 -3.96 -17.71
CA GLN A 84 -17.84 -4.86 -18.41
C GLN A 84 -19.27 -4.48 -18.07
N ALA A 85 -20.11 -4.44 -19.10
CA ALA A 85 -21.53 -4.22 -18.91
C ALA A 85 -22.12 -5.41 -18.14
N PRO A 86 -23.06 -5.17 -17.21
CA PRO A 86 -23.76 -6.26 -16.57
C PRO A 86 -24.57 -7.04 -17.61
N GLU A 87 -24.68 -8.35 -17.41
CA GLU A 87 -25.52 -9.20 -18.26
C GLU A 87 -26.97 -8.69 -18.24
N PRO A 88 -27.66 -8.65 -19.39
CA PRO A 88 -29.06 -8.23 -19.46
C PRO A 88 -29.92 -9.17 -18.62
N ARG A 89 -30.42 -8.70 -17.47
CA ARG A 89 -31.47 -9.41 -16.73
C ARG A 89 -32.82 -8.98 -17.27
N ILE A 90 -33.72 -9.95 -17.50
CA ILE A 90 -35.03 -9.78 -18.17
C ILE A 90 -35.94 -8.73 -17.48
N ILE A 91 -35.64 -8.33 -16.25
CA ILE A 91 -36.54 -7.54 -15.38
C ILE A 91 -36.00 -6.11 -15.12
N ASP A 92 -34.74 -5.82 -15.41
CA ASP A 92 -34.13 -4.50 -15.11
C ASP A 92 -34.01 -3.64 -16.36
N ASN A 93 -34.93 -2.69 -16.51
CA ASN A 93 -34.89 -1.68 -17.56
C ASN A 93 -33.98 -0.49 -17.22
N ASP A 94 -33.42 -0.46 -16.01
CA ASP A 94 -32.51 0.59 -15.59
C ASP A 94 -31.33 0.05 -14.80
N VAL A 95 -30.14 0.14 -15.41
CA VAL A 95 -28.90 -0.34 -14.81
C VAL A 95 -28.30 0.77 -13.94
N VAL A 96 -28.07 0.45 -12.66
CA VAL A 96 -27.44 1.37 -11.70
C VAL A 96 -25.91 1.37 -11.86
N GLU A 97 -25.23 2.41 -11.36
CA GLU A 97 -23.78 2.52 -11.49
C GLU A 97 -23.04 1.33 -10.87
N VAL A 98 -23.48 0.87 -9.69
CA VAL A 98 -22.81 -0.21 -8.93
C VAL A 98 -22.80 -1.56 -9.66
N THR A 99 -23.67 -1.77 -10.65
CA THR A 99 -23.72 -3.03 -11.42
C THR A 99 -22.70 -3.12 -12.54
N VAL A 100 -21.99 -2.05 -12.89
CA VAL A 100 -20.88 -2.11 -13.87
C VAL A 100 -19.69 -2.83 -13.24
N LEU A 101 -19.25 -3.93 -13.86
CA LEU A 101 -18.10 -4.70 -13.40
C LEU A 101 -16.79 -3.99 -13.72
N GLY A 102 -15.72 -4.31 -12.99
CA GLY A 102 -14.40 -3.69 -13.18
C GLY A 102 -14.24 -2.33 -12.48
N GLN A 103 -15.25 -1.91 -11.71
CA GLN A 103 -15.17 -0.77 -10.80
C GLN A 103 -14.49 -1.14 -9.49
N GLY A 104 -13.78 -0.18 -8.90
CA GLY A 104 -13.15 -0.34 -7.62
C GLY A 104 -11.91 0.53 -7.43
N SER A 105 -11.30 0.39 -6.28
CA SER A 105 -10.01 0.97 -5.95
C SER A 105 -9.07 -0.12 -5.45
N ARG A 106 -7.78 0.03 -5.72
CA ARG A 106 -6.74 -0.86 -5.24
C ARG A 106 -5.46 -0.08 -5.06
N ALA A 107 -4.89 -0.14 -3.87
CA ALA A 107 -3.56 0.35 -3.55
C ALA A 107 -2.67 -0.85 -3.19
N LYS A 108 -1.55 -0.98 -3.88
CA LYS A 108 -0.52 -1.96 -3.63
C LYS A 108 0.77 -1.28 -3.19
N ALA A 109 1.46 -1.85 -2.22
CA ALA A 109 2.81 -1.45 -1.88
C ALA A 109 3.79 -2.60 -2.16
N GLN A 110 4.95 -2.25 -2.69
CA GLN A 110 6.05 -3.16 -2.87
C GLN A 110 7.30 -2.53 -2.29
N VAL A 111 7.87 -3.18 -1.28
CA VAL A 111 9.19 -2.79 -0.78
C VAL A 111 10.21 -3.13 -1.86
N ARG A 112 11.05 -2.16 -2.23
CA ARG A 112 12.13 -2.42 -3.18
C ARG A 112 13.10 -3.43 -2.60
N ARG A 113 13.69 -4.22 -3.49
CA ARG A 113 14.46 -5.41 -3.13
C ARG A 113 15.69 -5.11 -2.28
N LEU A 114 16.28 -3.91 -2.37
CA LEU A 114 17.51 -3.58 -1.65
C LEU A 114 17.19 -2.68 -0.45
N VAL A 115 17.60 -3.13 0.72
CA VAL A 115 17.56 -2.39 1.98
C VAL A 115 18.98 -2.13 2.44
N LEU A 116 19.29 -0.88 2.77
CA LEU A 116 20.60 -0.48 3.26
C LEU A 116 20.45 0.06 4.69
N SER A 117 21.31 -0.38 5.59
CA SER A 117 21.42 0.19 6.92
C SER A 117 22.85 0.45 7.32
N GLY A 118 23.02 1.25 8.34
CA GLY A 118 24.30 1.43 8.99
C GLY A 118 24.13 2.18 10.29
N GLY A 119 25.04 1.90 11.21
CA GLY A 119 24.95 2.44 12.55
C GLY A 119 26.31 2.56 13.21
N ALA A 120 26.31 3.32 14.29
CA ALA A 120 27.48 3.46 15.14
C ALA A 120 27.05 3.51 16.60
N GLY A 121 27.92 3.06 17.48
CA GLY A 121 27.57 2.97 18.89
C GLY A 121 28.73 2.60 19.80
N VAL A 122 28.36 2.28 21.04
CA VAL A 122 29.28 1.87 22.08
C VAL A 122 28.92 0.45 22.49
N ALA A 123 29.93 -0.40 22.62
CA ALA A 123 29.77 -1.77 23.05
C ALA A 123 30.41 -1.98 24.41
N PHE A 124 29.59 -2.32 25.41
CA PHE A 124 29.99 -2.62 26.78
C PHE A 124 30.08 -4.13 26.95
N SER A 125 31.20 -4.64 27.46
CA SER A 125 31.43 -6.05 27.74
C SER A 125 31.76 -6.27 29.21
N PHE A 126 31.00 -7.13 29.89
CA PHE A 126 31.23 -7.49 31.29
C PHE A 126 31.05 -8.99 31.49
N ASP A 127 31.71 -9.52 32.52
CA ASP A 127 31.68 -10.93 32.85
C ASP A 127 30.70 -11.13 34.04
N LEU A 128 29.66 -11.94 33.86
CA LEU A 128 28.62 -12.24 34.86
C LEU A 128 28.47 -13.77 34.99
N PHE A 129 28.62 -14.31 36.20
CA PHE A 129 28.61 -15.78 36.45
C PHE A 129 29.57 -16.57 35.54
N GLY A 130 30.75 -16.02 35.24
CA GLY A 130 31.74 -16.64 34.34
C GLY A 130 31.38 -16.57 32.85
N ARG A 131 30.27 -15.91 32.47
CA ARG A 131 29.87 -15.69 31.09
C ARG A 131 30.11 -14.24 30.68
N ARG A 132 30.64 -14.03 29.48
CA ARG A 132 30.81 -12.67 28.93
C ARG A 132 29.50 -12.21 28.29
N LEU A 133 28.91 -11.18 28.87
CA LEU A 133 27.75 -10.47 28.30
C LEU A 133 28.22 -9.21 27.58
N ARG A 134 27.52 -8.88 26.50
CA ARG A 134 27.81 -7.71 25.67
C ARG A 134 26.54 -6.95 25.36
N ILE A 135 26.54 -5.66 25.66
CA ILE A 135 25.44 -4.74 25.34
C ILE A 135 25.97 -3.72 24.33
N LYS A 136 25.24 -3.52 23.23
CA LYS A 136 25.61 -2.62 22.13
C LYS A 136 24.50 -1.60 21.87
N PRO A 137 24.37 -0.53 22.67
CA PRO A 137 23.56 0.62 22.25
C PRO A 137 24.16 1.25 20.99
N SER A 138 23.30 1.51 19.99
CA SER A 138 23.66 2.21 18.75
C SER A 138 22.56 3.15 18.28
N VAL A 139 22.97 4.08 17.43
CA VAL A 139 22.08 4.82 16.54
C VAL A 139 22.17 4.14 15.18
N GLU A 140 21.01 3.79 14.64
CA GLU A 140 20.86 3.09 13.37
C GLU A 140 20.17 3.99 12.34
N TYR A 141 20.68 3.99 11.12
CA TYR A 141 20.02 4.58 9.97
C TYR A 141 19.60 3.47 9.02
N LEU A 142 18.33 3.50 8.60
CA LEU A 142 17.74 2.54 7.67
C LEU A 142 17.20 3.29 6.46
N ARG A 143 17.64 2.90 5.26
CA ARG A 143 17.06 3.33 4.00
C ARG A 143 16.31 2.16 3.39
N GLU A 144 15.00 2.30 3.39
CA GLU A 144 14.06 1.42 2.71
C GLU A 144 13.28 2.25 1.69
N GLU A 145 13.08 1.70 0.50
CA GLU A 145 12.28 2.32 -0.54
C GLU A 145 11.01 1.50 -0.76
N VAL A 146 9.87 2.19 -0.82
CA VAL A 146 8.56 1.57 -0.99
C VAL A 146 7.93 2.17 -2.24
N GLU A 147 7.55 1.31 -3.17
CA GLU A 147 6.81 1.66 -4.37
C GLU A 147 5.32 1.48 -4.08
N LEU A 148 4.52 2.52 -4.37
CA LEU A 148 3.08 2.53 -4.14
C LEU A 148 2.36 2.60 -5.48
N ILE A 149 1.73 1.50 -5.86
CA ILE A 149 0.93 1.41 -7.07
C ILE A 149 -0.54 1.53 -6.69
N ALA A 150 -1.17 2.64 -7.05
CA ALA A 150 -2.59 2.87 -6.80
C ALA A 150 -3.38 2.95 -8.10
N SER A 151 -4.56 2.32 -8.10
CA SER A 151 -5.50 2.36 -9.22
C SER A 151 -6.91 2.60 -8.71
N LEU A 152 -7.64 3.47 -9.41
CA LEU A 152 -9.04 3.74 -9.17
C LEU A 152 -9.78 3.72 -10.50
N ARG A 153 -10.86 2.95 -10.56
CA ARG A 153 -11.72 2.82 -11.74
C ARG A 153 -13.18 2.99 -11.34
N ARG A 154 -13.87 3.90 -12.01
CA ARG A 154 -15.28 4.16 -11.77
C ARG A 154 -16.04 4.38 -13.07
N ALA A 155 -17.27 3.86 -13.11
CA ALA A 155 -18.27 4.19 -14.09
C ALA A 155 -19.28 5.16 -13.47
N VAL A 156 -19.52 6.28 -14.14
CA VAL A 156 -20.46 7.32 -13.73
C VAL A 156 -21.57 7.36 -14.76
N LYS A 157 -22.80 7.15 -14.34
CA LYS A 157 -23.98 7.18 -15.21
C LYS A 157 -24.18 8.61 -15.70
N GLN A 158 -24.35 8.79 -17.00
CA GLN A 158 -24.59 10.08 -17.64
C GLN A 158 -26.04 10.25 -18.14
N GLN A 159 -26.80 9.17 -18.18
CA GLN A 159 -28.15 9.17 -18.70
C GLN A 159 -29.08 8.55 -17.64
N PRO A 160 -30.29 9.08 -17.47
CA PRO A 160 -31.22 8.56 -16.46
C PRO A 160 -31.61 7.10 -16.72
N ARG A 161 -31.56 6.65 -17.98
CA ARG A 161 -31.74 5.25 -18.38
C ARG A 161 -30.57 4.79 -19.22
N VAL A 162 -30.06 3.60 -18.91
CA VAL A 162 -29.02 2.94 -19.70
C VAL A 162 -29.49 1.56 -20.09
N THR A 163 -29.36 1.24 -21.38
CA THR A 163 -29.74 -0.06 -21.91
C THR A 163 -28.87 -1.16 -21.29
N PRO A 164 -29.45 -2.26 -20.77
CA PRO A 164 -28.67 -3.39 -20.28
C PRO A 164 -27.75 -3.99 -21.37
N GLY A 165 -26.57 -4.48 -20.96
CA GLY A 165 -25.60 -5.06 -21.89
C GLY A 165 -24.76 -4.06 -22.70
N THR A 166 -24.94 -2.74 -22.52
CA THR A 166 -24.05 -1.71 -23.10
C THR A 166 -23.45 -0.78 -22.03
N LEU A 167 -22.35 -0.14 -22.40
CA LEU A 167 -21.63 0.87 -21.63
C LEU A 167 -21.96 2.31 -22.09
N ASP A 168 -22.75 2.50 -23.15
CA ASP A 168 -22.96 3.79 -23.87
C ASP A 168 -23.68 4.90 -23.05
N GLY A 169 -24.05 4.60 -21.80
CA GLY A 169 -24.63 5.56 -20.87
C GLY A 169 -23.72 5.96 -19.71
N TYR A 170 -22.46 5.49 -19.70
CA TYR A 170 -21.51 5.73 -18.62
C TYR A 170 -20.28 6.53 -19.09
N ARG A 171 -19.82 7.42 -18.22
CA ARG A 171 -18.50 8.04 -18.27
C ARG A 171 -17.55 7.27 -17.39
N PHE A 172 -16.39 6.93 -17.93
CA PHE A 172 -15.36 6.23 -17.18
C PHE A 172 -14.33 7.20 -16.62
N VAL A 173 -13.99 7.01 -15.36
CA VAL A 173 -12.89 7.67 -14.68
C VAL A 173 -11.89 6.60 -14.29
N ALA A 174 -10.68 6.70 -14.82
CA ALA A 174 -9.56 5.85 -14.47
C ALA A 174 -8.41 6.73 -13.99
N LEU A 175 -7.95 6.49 -12.78
CA LEU A 175 -6.78 7.15 -12.20
C LEU A 175 -5.77 6.06 -11.84
N THR A 176 -4.52 6.30 -12.21
CA THR A 176 -3.38 5.46 -11.88
C THR A 176 -2.29 6.34 -11.30
N ALA A 177 -1.66 5.85 -10.24
CA ALA A 177 -0.46 6.43 -9.66
C ALA A 177 0.56 5.30 -9.48
N ASP A 178 1.77 5.57 -9.94
CA ASP A 178 2.93 4.71 -10.04
C ASP A 178 4.17 5.46 -9.51
#